data_AF-A0A842N850-F1
#
_entry.id   AF-A0A842N850-F1
#
_cell.length_a   1.000
_cell.length_b   1.000
_cell.length_c   1.000
_cell.angle_alpha   90.00
_cell.angle_beta   90.00
_cell.angle_gamma   90.00
#
_symmetry.space_group_name_H-M   'P 1'
#
loop_
_entity.id
_entity.type
_entity.pdbx_description
1 polymer ?
#
loop_
_entity_poly.entity_id
_entity_poly.type
_entity_poly.pdbx_seq_one_letter_code
_entity_poly.pdbx_strand_id
1 'polypeptide(L)'
;MHGDLTTSNFILTSEHLFVIDFGLANRTEKPDDHAVDLRLFKEILNSAHANVMEKSWKNFISGYKKSVGPKYCKKILELVSVIESRGRYATVV
;
A
#
# COMPACT_ATOMS: atom_id res chain seq x y z
N MET A 1 0.06 -8.08 6.77
CA MET A 1 -0.19 -7.86 5.33
C MET A 1 -1.66 -8.19 5.04
N HIS A 2 -2.34 -7.37 4.24
CA HIS A 2 -3.76 -7.54 3.87
C HIS A 2 -3.94 -8.45 2.66
N GLY A 3 -3.14 -8.28 1.61
CA GLY A 3 -3.11 -9.18 0.45
C GLY A 3 -4.04 -8.79 -0.70
N ASP A 4 -4.97 -7.88 -0.42
CA ASP A 4 -5.85 -7.25 -1.41
C ASP A 4 -6.24 -5.84 -0.93
N LEU A 5 -5.25 -4.99 -0.66
CA LEU A 5 -5.51 -3.67 -0.09
C LEU A 5 -6.01 -2.70 -1.17
N THR A 6 -7.34 -2.53 -1.26
CA THR A 6 -7.99 -1.56 -2.16
C THR A 6 -8.70 -0.46 -1.36
N THR A 7 -9.04 0.66 -2.01
CA THR A 7 -9.82 1.74 -1.37
C THR A 7 -11.25 1.32 -1.01
N SER A 8 -11.82 0.34 -1.72
CA SER A 8 -13.16 -0.22 -1.44
C SER A 8 -13.20 -1.09 -0.17
N ASN A 9 -12.04 -1.55 0.30
CA ASN A 9 -11.91 -2.31 1.55
C ASN A 9 -11.87 -1.41 2.79
N PHE A 10 -12.00 -0.10 2.61
CA PHE A 10 -12.12 0.87 3.69
C PHE A 10 -13.56 1.38 3.81
N ILE A 11 -14.11 1.33 5.02
CA ILE A 11 -15.41 1.92 5.35
C ILE A 11 -15.17 3.10 6.29
N LEU A 12 -15.46 4.31 5.81
CA LEU A 12 -15.39 5.52 6.61
C LEU A 12 -16.76 5.83 7.22
N THR A 13 -16.79 5.97 8.55
CA THR A 13 -17.93 6.49 9.30
C THR A 13 -17.64 7.92 9.78
N SER A 14 -18.58 8.57 10.45
CA SER A 14 -18.38 9.93 11.00
C SER A 14 -17.22 10.00 12.01
N GLU A 15 -16.88 8.89 12.67
CA GLU A 15 -15.91 8.87 13.76
C GLU A 15 -14.72 7.94 13.52
N HIS A 16 -14.91 6.89 12.71
CA HIS A 16 -13.96 5.78 12.59
C HIS A 16 -13.75 5.33 11.14
N LEU A 17 -12.53 4.86 10.86
CA LEU A 17 -12.17 4.16 9.63
C LEU A 17 -12.05 2.67 9.94
N PHE A 18 -12.83 1.84 9.23
CA PHE A 18 -12.78 0.40 9.32
C PHE A 18 -12.10 -0.18 8.08
N VAL A 19 -11.37 -1.26 8.28
CA VAL A 19 -10.80 -2.07 7.19
C VAL A 19 -11.52 -3.42 7.21
N ILE A 20 -11.95 -3.89 6.05
CA ILE A 20 -12.68 -5.14 5.89
C ILE A 20 -11.97 -6.05 4.88
N ASP A 21 -12.49 -7.27 4.70
CA ASP A 21 -12.01 -8.25 3.74
C ASP A 21 -10.57 -8.74 3.95
N PHE A 22 -10.34 -9.37 5.11
CA PHE A 22 -9.07 -10.01 5.43
C PHE A 22 -8.96 -11.44 4.87
N GLY A 23 -9.70 -11.81 3.83
CA GLY A 23 -9.73 -13.18 3.29
C GLY A 23 -8.39 -13.69 2.78
N LEU A 24 -7.52 -12.79 2.31
CA LEU A 24 -6.15 -13.06 1.85
C LEU A 24 -5.07 -12.59 2.83
N ALA A 25 -5.47 -12.13 4.02
CA ALA A 25 -4.55 -11.54 4.96
C ALA A 25 -3.61 -12.58 5.56
N ASN A 26 -2.37 -12.17 5.78
CA ASN A 26 -1.36 -13.02 6.41
C ASN A 26 -0.59 -12.27 7.50
N ARG A 27 -0.29 -12.99 8.59
CA ARG A 27 0.61 -12.53 9.64
C ARG A 27 2.03 -12.79 9.19
N THR A 28 2.76 -11.72 8.92
CA THR A 28 4.13 -11.78 8.41
C THR A 28 4.92 -10.59 8.93
N GLU A 29 6.19 -10.83 9.21
CA GLU A 29 7.17 -9.79 9.55
C GLU A 29 8.05 -9.43 8.35
N LYS A 30 7.89 -10.16 7.23
CA LYS A 30 8.71 -10.01 6.03
C LYS A 30 8.45 -8.65 5.39
N PRO A 31 9.49 -7.81 5.24
CA PRO A 31 9.38 -6.52 4.58
C PRO A 31 8.82 -6.62 3.15
N ASP A 32 9.18 -7.67 2.41
CA ASP A 32 8.73 -7.89 1.04
C ASP A 32 7.21 -8.03 0.93
N ASP A 33 6.57 -8.77 1.85
CA ASP A 33 5.11 -8.93 1.86
C ASP A 33 4.41 -7.59 2.08
N HIS A 34 4.94 -6.74 2.98
CA HIS A 34 4.42 -5.39 3.20
C HIS A 34 4.68 -4.46 2.00
N ALA A 35 5.81 -4.63 1.31
CA ALA A 35 6.12 -3.85 0.12
C ALA A 35 5.20 -4.20 -1.06
N VAL A 36 4.85 -5.48 -1.23
CA VAL A 36 3.86 -5.92 -2.22
C VAL A 36 2.49 -5.30 -1.95
N ASP A 37 2.02 -5.33 -0.70
CA ASP A 37 0.74 -4.75 -0.27
C ASP A 37 0.70 -3.23 -0.51
N LEU A 38 1.78 -2.51 -0.16
CA LEU A 38 1.90 -1.07 -0.41
C LEU A 38 1.96 -0.72 -1.90
N ARG A 39 2.65 -1.54 -2.70
CA ARG A 39 2.72 -1.36 -4.15
C ARG A 39 1.34 -1.53 -4.79
N LEU A 40 0.58 -2.54 -4.38
CA LEU A 40 -0.80 -2.76 -4.83
C LEU A 40 -1.69 -1.55 -4.49
N PHE A 41 -1.64 -1.07 -3.25
CA PHE A 41 -2.42 0.09 -2.85
C PHE A 41 -2.06 1.36 -3.64
N LYS A 42 -0.76 1.58 -3.90
CA LYS A 42 -0.31 2.70 -4.74
C LYS A 42 -0.82 2.59 -6.18
N GLU A 43 -0.84 1.39 -6.75
CA GLU A 43 -1.40 1.12 -8.08
C GLU A 43 -2.90 1.41 -8.13
N ILE A 44 -3.67 1.03 -7.10
CA ILE A 44 -5.10 1.35 -6.99
C ILE A 44 -5.32 2.87 -6.94
N LEU A 45 -4.50 3.61 -6.19
CA LEU A 45 -4.58 5.08 -6.17
C LEU A 45 -4.27 5.68 -7.55
N ASN A 46 -3.30 5.13 -8.28
CA ASN A 46 -2.97 5.57 -9.64
C ASN A 46 -4.09 5.28 -10.64
N SER A 47 -4.73 4.12 -10.55
CA SER A 47 -5.72 3.67 -11.55
C SER A 47 -7.13 4.21 -11.28
N ALA A 48 -7.59 4.17 -10.02
CA ALA A 48 -8.96 4.55 -9.64
C ALA A 48 -9.07 6.01 -9.14
N HIS A 49 -7.97 6.61 -8.67
CA HIS A 49 -7.98 7.92 -7.99
C HIS A 49 -6.86 8.86 -8.48
N ALA A 50 -6.53 8.78 -9.78
CA ALA A 50 -5.38 9.47 -10.39
C ALA A 50 -5.28 10.96 -10.06
N ASN A 51 -6.43 11.65 -10.03
CA ASN A 51 -6.59 13.06 -9.73
C ASN A 51 -6.16 13.47 -8.32
N VAL A 52 -6.20 12.56 -7.35
CA VAL A 52 -5.78 12.82 -5.96
C VAL A 52 -4.61 11.95 -5.50
N MET A 53 -4.07 11.14 -6.40
CA MET A 53 -3.10 10.09 -6.09
C MET A 53 -1.89 10.61 -5.29
N GLU A 54 -1.24 11.68 -5.76
CA GLU A 54 -0.02 12.18 -5.09
C GLU A 54 -0.29 12.60 -3.64
N LYS A 55 -1.40 13.31 -3.43
CA LYS A 55 -1.82 13.78 -2.11
C LYS A 55 -2.20 12.61 -1.21
N SER A 56 -2.99 11.67 -1.73
CA SER A 56 -3.43 10.48 -0.99
C SER A 56 -2.25 9.59 -0.62
N TRP A 57 -1.33 9.33 -1.54
CA TRP A 57 -0.13 8.53 -1.29
C TRP A 57 0.77 9.17 -0.23
N LYS A 58 1.01 10.48 -0.33
CA LYS A 58 1.81 11.21 0.66
C LYS A 58 1.20 11.13 2.06
N ASN A 59 -0.12 11.30 2.17
CA ASN A 59 -0.83 11.20 3.44
C ASN A 59 -0.78 9.78 4.00
N PHE A 60 -0.99 8.78 3.16
CA PHE A 60 -0.89 7.37 3.53
C PHE A 60 0.50 7.04 4.08
N ILE A 61 1.58 7.43 3.39
CA ILE A 61 2.95 7.19 3.86
C ILE A 61 3.24 7.91 5.17
N SER A 62 2.71 9.11 5.37
CA SER A 62 2.82 9.83 6.65
C SER A 62 2.18 9.03 7.79
N GLY A 63 0.97 8.51 7.59
CA GLY A 63 0.28 7.65 8.56
C GLY A 63 1.01 6.33 8.81
N TYR A 64 1.39 5.64 7.73
CA TYR A 64 2.13 4.38 7.78
C TYR A 64 3.43 4.53 8.56
N LYS A 65 4.22 5.59 8.27
CA LYS A 65 5.47 5.91 8.98
C LYS A 65 5.27 6.11 10.48
N LYS A 66 4.17 6.75 10.89
CA LYS A 66 3.83 6.92 12.33
C LYS A 66 3.49 5.58 12.98
N SER A 67 2.86 4.66 12.25
CA SER A 67 2.45 3.36 12.77
C SER A 67 3.61 2.35 12.89
N VAL A 68 4.49 2.26 11.89
CA VAL A 68 5.57 1.24 11.85
C VAL A 68 6.94 1.78 12.22
N GLY A 69 7.07 3.10 12.36
CA GLY A 69 8.33 3.78 12.64
C GLY A 69 9.15 4.13 11.39
N PRO A 70 10.03 5.15 11.47
CA PRO A 70 10.73 5.72 10.33
C PRO A 70 11.70 4.75 9.64
N LYS A 71 12.43 3.93 10.41
CA LYS A 71 13.42 2.99 9.89
C LYS A 71 12.77 1.88 9.06
N TYR A 72 11.69 1.29 9.59
CA TYR A 72 10.98 0.23 8.89
C TYR A 72 10.24 0.78 7.66
N CYS A 73 9.55 1.92 7.80
CA CYS A 73 8.91 2.59 6.67
C CYS A 73 9.88 2.87 5.52
N LYS A 74 11.09 3.37 5.81
CA LYS A 74 12.12 3.61 4.77
C LYS A 74 12.48 2.32 4.04
N LYS A 75 12.72 1.23 4.79
CA LYS A 75 13.02 -0.10 4.22
C LYS A 75 11.91 -0.60 3.29
N ILE A 76 10.64 -0.46 3.70
CA ILE A 76 9.50 -0.86 2.85
C ILE A 76 9.45 -0.03 1.57
N LEU A 77 9.62 1.29 1.66
CA LEU A 77 9.58 2.17 0.48
C LEU A 77 10.70 1.88 -0.52
N GLU A 78 11.90 1.56 -0.04
CA GLU A 78 13.00 1.11 -0.90
C GLU A 78 12.62 -0.18 -1.66
N LEU A 79 12.00 -1.15 -0.98
CA LEU A 79 11.51 -2.37 -1.62
C LEU A 79 10.37 -2.11 -2.62
N VAL A 80 9.44 -1.22 -2.30
CA VAL A 80 8.38 -0.79 -3.24
C VAL A 80 9.01 -0.26 -4.52
N SER A 81 10.02 0.62 -4.43
CA SER A 81 10.73 1.15 -5.62
C SER A 81 11.45 0.06 -6.41
N VAL A 82 12.00 -0.97 -5.76
CA VAL A 82 12.60 -2.14 -6.42
C VAL A 82 11.54 -2.98 -7.14
N ILE A 83 10.35 -3.16 -6.55
CA ILE A 83 9.24 -3.89 -7.20
C ILE A 83 8.75 -3.11 -8.42
N GLU A 84 8.59 -1.78 -8.30
CA GLU A 84 8.15 -0.91 -9.40
C GLU A 84 9.17 -0.86 -10.56
N SER A 85 10.47 -0.94 -10.27
CA SER A 85 11.49 -1.00 -11.33
C SER A 85 11.45 -2.31 -12.11
N ARG A 86 11.08 -3.43 -11.45
CA ARG A 86 10.88 -4.73 -12.11
C ARG A 86 9.60 -4.76 -12.96
N GLY A 87 8.52 -4.15 -12.47
CA GLY A 87 7.25 -4.06 -13.19
C GLY A 87 7.33 -3.30 -14.53
N ARG A 88 8.25 -2.33 -14.65
CA ARG A 88 8.53 -1.61 -15.91
C ARG A 88 9.16 -2.47 -17.02
N TYR A 89 9.64 -3.67 -16.69
CA TYR A 89 10.11 -4.65 -17.68
C TYR A 89 9.12 -5.78 -17.95
N ALA A 90 8.00 -5.82 -17.21
CA ALA A 90 6.92 -6.78 -17.45
C ALA A 90 5.94 -6.22 -18.51
N THR A 91 6.45 -5.87 -19.68
CA THR A 91 5.60 -5.85 -20.88
C THR A 91 5.39 -7.32 -21.23
N VAL A 92 4.22 -7.84 -20.86
CA VAL A 92 3.76 -9.16 -21.31
C VAL A 92 3.72 -9.12 -22.84
N VAL A 93 4.51 -10.00 -23.46
CA VAL A 93 4.31 -10.42 -24.86
C VAL A 93 3.07 -11.31 -24.91
#